data_AF-A0A4Z1CHH7-F1
#
_entry.id   AF-A0A4Z1CHH7-F1
#
_cell.length_a   1.000
_cell.length_b   1.000
_cell.length_c   1.000
_cell.angle_alpha   90.00
_cell.angle_beta   90.00
_cell.angle_gamma   90.00
#
_symmetry.space_group_name_H-M   'P 1'
#
loop_
_entity.id
_entity.type
_entity.pdbx_description
1 polymer ?
#
loop_
_entity_poly.entity_id
_entity_poly.type
_entity_poly.pdbx_seq_one_letter_code
_entity_poly.pdbx_strand_id
1 'polypeptide(L)'
;MASSSTDSNSRFYSAFSLAAAIGAAAVAKKGLNSTWRAATGKNPPANPADPDVSLSEAVMWAALSGTLIGVARMLATRRAAHYYARSTGHLPPQLQKDDQDADKAPAPQS
;
A
#
# COMPACT_ATOMS: atom_id res chain seq x y z
N MET A 1 -35.52 -11.08 19.98
CA MET A 1 -35.20 -11.53 18.60
C MET A 1 -34.56 -10.37 17.86
N ALA A 2 -33.23 -10.28 17.74
CA ALA A 2 -32.55 -9.20 17.01
C ALA A 2 -31.11 -9.58 16.58
N SER A 3 -30.93 -10.69 15.85
CA SER A 3 -29.59 -11.15 15.44
C SER A 3 -29.44 -11.58 13.97
N SER A 4 -30.37 -11.25 13.07
CA SER A 4 -30.34 -11.76 11.69
C SER A 4 -29.86 -10.77 10.62
N SER A 5 -29.55 -9.51 10.95
CA SER A 5 -29.17 -8.49 9.95
C SER A 5 -27.65 -8.28 9.77
N THR A 6 -26.82 -8.81 10.67
CA THR A 6 -25.36 -8.62 10.64
C THR A 6 -24.63 -9.70 9.82
N ASP A 7 -25.16 -10.93 9.79
CA ASP A 7 -24.52 -12.07 9.11
C ASP A 7 -24.53 -11.97 7.57
N SER A 8 -25.65 -11.55 6.96
CA SER A 8 -25.72 -11.42 5.50
C SER A 8 -24.82 -10.28 5.00
N ASN A 9 -24.84 -9.13 5.69
CA ASN A 9 -24.00 -7.99 5.32
C ASN A 9 -22.51 -8.34 5.42
N SER A 10 -22.09 -9.08 6.45
CA SER A 10 -20.71 -9.54 6.61
C SER A 10 -20.28 -10.53 5.52
N ARG A 11 -21.13 -11.49 5.14
CA ARG A 11 -20.83 -12.49 4.08
C ARG A 11 -20.74 -11.85 2.69
N PHE A 12 -21.69 -10.97 2.35
CA PHE A 12 -21.65 -10.21 1.09
C PHE A 12 -20.47 -9.25 1.05
N TYR A 13 -20.20 -8.53 2.13
CA TYR A 13 -19.03 -7.65 2.24
C TYR A 13 -17.72 -8.43 2.11
N SER A 14 -17.59 -9.58 2.78
CA SER A 14 -16.42 -10.44 2.69
C SER A 14 -16.21 -10.97 1.26
N ALA A 15 -17.26 -11.49 0.64
CA ALA A 15 -17.20 -11.98 -0.75
C ALA A 15 -16.86 -10.86 -1.73
N PHE A 16 -17.47 -9.69 -1.56
CA PHE A 16 -17.19 -8.51 -2.38
C PHE A 16 -15.75 -8.01 -2.18
N SER A 17 -15.26 -7.94 -0.95
CA SER A 17 -13.88 -7.53 -0.64
C SER A 17 -12.85 -8.49 -1.24
N LEU A 18 -13.12 -9.80 -1.20
CA LEU A 18 -12.29 -10.81 -1.82
C LEU A 18 -12.28 -10.64 -3.35
N ALA A 19 -13.46 -10.49 -3.97
CA ALA A 19 -13.57 -10.26 -5.41
C ALA A 19 -12.85 -8.97 -5.83
N ALA A 20 -13.00 -7.90 -5.06
CA ALA A 20 -12.31 -6.63 -5.28
C ALA A 20 -10.78 -6.78 -5.14
N ALA A 21 -10.31 -7.52 -4.14
CA ALA A 21 -8.88 -7.80 -3.96
C ALA A 21 -8.30 -8.60 -5.13
N ILE A 22 -9.01 -9.63 -5.60
CA ILE A 22 -8.62 -10.42 -6.78
C ILE A 22 -8.58 -9.53 -8.03
N GLY A 23 -9.61 -8.71 -8.24
CA GLY A 23 -9.67 -7.77 -9.36
C GLY A 23 -8.53 -6.75 -9.33
N ALA A 24 -8.28 -6.15 -8.17
CA ALA A 24 -7.17 -5.21 -7.97
C ALA A 24 -5.82 -5.88 -8.23
N ALA A 25 -5.62 -7.11 -7.74
CA ALA A 25 -4.40 -7.88 -8.01
C ALA A 25 -4.20 -8.17 -9.51
N ALA A 26 -5.27 -8.51 -10.23
CA ALA A 26 -5.21 -8.76 -11.67
C ALA A 26 -4.84 -7.51 -12.46
N VAL A 27 -5.45 -6.36 -12.12
CA VAL A 27 -5.13 -5.06 -12.75
C VAL A 27 -3.70 -4.63 -12.43
N ALA A 28 -3.28 -4.73 -11.16
CA ALA A 28 -1.93 -4.42 -10.73
C ALA A 28 -0.90 -5.28 -11.47
N LYS A 29 -1.12 -6.59 -11.57
CA LYS A 29 -0.25 -7.52 -12.31
C LYS A 29 -0.14 -7.13 -13.79
N LYS A 30 -1.26 -6.77 -14.43
CA LYS A 30 -1.25 -6.34 -15.84
C LYS A 30 -0.50 -5.01 -16.03
N GLY A 31 -0.71 -4.05 -15.13
CA GLY A 31 0.00 -2.76 -15.13
C GLY A 31 1.51 -2.93 -14.93
N LEU A 32 1.92 -3.73 -13.95
CA LEU A 32 3.32 -4.09 -13.70
C LEU A 32 3.95 -4.76 -14.92
N ASN A 33 3.29 -5.77 -15.50
CA ASN A 33 3.80 -6.47 -16.67
C ASN A 33 3.95 -5.54 -17.89
N SER A 34 2.98 -4.65 -18.11
CA SER A 34 3.02 -3.68 -19.20
C SER A 34 4.13 -2.65 -19.00
N THR A 35 4.27 -2.13 -17.78
CA THR A 35 5.32 -1.16 -17.42
C THR A 35 6.70 -1.78 -17.58
N TRP A 36 6.89 -3.02 -17.14
CA TRP A 36 8.15 -3.73 -17.28
C TRP A 36 8.52 -3.98 -18.73
N ARG A 37 7.58 -4.48 -19.53
CA ARG A 37 7.79 -4.67 -20.98
C ARG A 37 8.11 -3.37 -21.68
N ALA A 38 7.42 -2.28 -21.33
CA ALA A 38 7.68 -0.96 -21.91
C ALA A 38 9.07 -0.42 -21.54
N ALA A 39 9.51 -0.61 -20.29
CA ALA A 39 10.79 -0.11 -19.81
C ALA A 39 11.99 -0.96 -20.25
N THR A 40 11.86 -2.29 -20.28
CA THR A 40 12.97 -3.22 -20.51
C THR A 40 12.92 -3.95 -21.85
N GLY A 41 11.79 -3.91 -22.56
CA GLY A 41 11.56 -4.70 -23.78
C GLY A 41 11.44 -6.21 -23.55
N LYS A 42 11.51 -6.67 -22.30
CA LYS A 42 11.57 -8.10 -21.93
C LYS A 42 10.36 -8.49 -21.06
N ASN A 43 10.07 -9.78 -20.99
CA ASN A 43 9.07 -10.27 -20.04
C ASN A 43 9.57 -10.08 -18.60
N PRO A 44 8.70 -9.67 -17.65
CA PRO A 44 9.09 -9.51 -16.25
C PRO A 44 9.61 -10.82 -15.66
N PRO A 45 10.76 -10.80 -14.96
CA PRO A 45 11.25 -11.96 -14.22
C PRO A 45 10.21 -12.27 -13.14
N ALA A 46 9.40 -13.28 -13.40
CA ALA A 46 8.19 -13.57 -12.65
C ALA A 46 8.47 -14.25 -11.31
N ASN A 47 9.74 -14.54 -11.01
CA ASN A 47 10.10 -15.33 -9.84
C ASN A 47 11.38 -14.80 -9.17
N PRO A 48 11.26 -14.00 -8.10
CA PRO A 48 12.41 -13.62 -7.28
C PRO A 48 13.01 -14.80 -6.48
N ALA A 49 12.39 -15.99 -6.52
CA ALA A 49 12.93 -17.24 -5.96
C ALA A 49 13.59 -18.13 -7.04
N ASP A 50 13.81 -17.61 -8.25
CA ASP A 50 14.55 -18.30 -9.28
C ASP A 50 16.03 -18.42 -8.86
N PRO A 51 16.57 -19.64 -8.67
CA PRO A 51 17.93 -19.85 -8.20
C PRO A 51 19.01 -19.35 -9.18
N ASP A 52 18.61 -19.02 -10.41
CA ASP A 52 19.50 -18.42 -11.42
C ASP A 52 19.66 -16.89 -11.27
N VAL A 53 18.95 -16.25 -10.32
CA VAL A 53 19.12 -14.82 -10.01
C VAL A 53 20.22 -14.65 -8.98
N SER A 54 21.25 -13.86 -9.34
CA SER A 54 22.32 -13.52 -8.40
C SER A 54 21.76 -12.80 -7.17
N LEU A 55 22.30 -13.11 -5.99
CA LEU A 55 21.82 -12.55 -4.72
C LEU A 55 21.87 -11.00 -4.71
N SER A 56 22.83 -10.41 -5.42
CA SER A 56 22.94 -8.96 -5.64
C SER A 56 21.80 -8.39 -6.48
N GLU A 57 21.37 -9.12 -7.52
CA GLU A 57 20.28 -8.68 -8.40
C GLU A 57 18.92 -8.80 -7.70
N ALA A 58 18.72 -9.85 -6.90
CA ALA A 58 17.54 -9.99 -6.04
C ALA A 58 17.44 -8.86 -5.01
N VAL A 59 18.55 -8.50 -4.35
CA VAL A 59 18.60 -7.38 -3.38
C VAL A 59 18.33 -6.04 -4.07
N MET A 60 18.93 -5.80 -5.24
CA MET A 60 18.67 -4.57 -6.01
C MET A 60 17.20 -4.47 -6.42
N TRP A 61 16.62 -5.56 -6.89
CA TRP A 61 15.20 -5.63 -7.26
C TRP A 61 14.28 -5.37 -6.06
N ALA A 62 14.59 -6.00 -4.92
CA ALA A 62 13.83 -5.82 -3.68
C ALA A 62 13.94 -4.39 -3.15
N ALA A 63 15.13 -3.79 -3.16
CA ALA A 63 15.34 -2.41 -2.71
C ALA A 63 14.59 -1.40 -3.59
N LEU A 64 14.70 -1.54 -4.92
CA LEU A 64 13.99 -0.68 -5.86
C LEU A 64 12.46 -0.85 -5.74
N SER A 65 11.99 -2.09 -5.75
CA SER A 65 10.56 -2.40 -5.65
C SER A 65 9.99 -1.96 -4.30
N GLY A 66 10.69 -2.25 -3.21
CA GLY A 66 10.30 -1.86 -1.85
C GLY A 66 10.22 -0.34 -1.70
N THR A 67 11.18 0.39 -2.24
CA THR A 67 11.18 1.87 -2.23
C THR A 67 9.99 2.42 -3.01
N LEU A 68 9.76 1.93 -4.23
CA LEU A 68 8.64 2.37 -5.07
C LEU A 68 7.28 2.08 -4.41
N ILE A 69 7.11 0.89 -3.84
CA ILE A 69 5.89 0.50 -3.12
C ILE A 69 5.70 1.38 -1.88
N GLY A 70 6.77 1.65 -1.13
CA GLY A 70 6.75 2.53 0.04
C GLY A 70 6.29 3.95 -0.32
N VAL A 71 6.87 4.54 -1.36
CA VAL A 71 6.48 5.87 -1.87
C VAL A 71 5.03 5.88 -2.35
N ALA A 72 4.62 4.86 -3.11
CA ALA A 72 3.24 4.75 -3.59
C ALA A 72 2.23 4.68 -2.42
N ARG A 73 2.54 3.89 -1.38
CA ARG A 73 1.72 3.80 -0.17
C ARG A 73 1.64 5.14 0.55
N MET A 74 2.78 5.82 0.75
CA MET A 74 2.82 7.14 1.39
C MET A 74 1.93 8.14 0.65
N LEU A 75 2.06 8.23 -0.67
CA LEU A 75 1.25 9.13 -1.50
C LEU A 75 -0.23 8.77 -1.46
N ALA A 76 -0.57 7.48 -1.50
CA ALA A 76 -1.95 6.99 -1.42
C ALA A 76 -2.59 7.36 -0.07
N THR A 77 -1.91 7.10 1.04
CA THR A 77 -2.39 7.46 2.39
C THR A 77 -2.54 8.96 2.53
N ARG A 78 -1.58 9.75 2.02
CA ARG A 78 -1.66 11.22 2.03
C ARG A 78 -2.85 11.74 1.22
N ARG A 79 -3.09 11.17 0.02
CA ARG A 79 -4.25 11.52 -0.82
C ARG A 79 -5.57 11.15 -0.15
N ALA A 80 -5.65 9.97 0.47
CA ALA A 80 -6.84 9.54 1.20
C ALA A 80 -7.15 10.49 2.37
N ALA A 81 -6.13 10.88 3.14
CA ALA A 81 -6.25 11.86 4.21
C ALA A 81 -6.75 13.23 3.71
N HIS A 82 -6.16 13.76 2.62
CA HIS A 82 -6.63 15.02 2.02
C HIS A 82 -8.04 14.92 1.46
N TYR A 83 -8.40 13.79 0.84
CA TYR A 83 -9.75 13.57 0.32
C TYR A 83 -10.76 13.51 1.46
N TYR A 84 -10.46 12.78 2.53
CA TYR A 84 -11.28 12.72 3.73
C TYR A 84 -11.46 14.13 4.32
N ALA A 85 -10.37 14.87 4.57
CA ALA A 85 -10.42 16.24 5.08
C ALA A 85 -11.22 17.20 4.19
N ARG A 86 -11.13 17.05 2.85
CA ARG A 86 -11.93 17.85 1.89
C ARG A 86 -13.41 17.46 1.93
N SER A 87 -13.73 16.19 2.18
CA SER A 87 -15.10 15.67 2.21
C SER A 87 -15.83 15.87 3.53
N THR A 88 -15.11 15.88 4.67
CA THR A 88 -15.68 16.00 6.01
C THR A 88 -15.45 17.37 6.65
N GLY A 89 -14.61 18.24 6.06
CA GLY A 89 -14.34 19.59 6.55
C GLY A 89 -13.50 19.65 7.84
N HIS A 90 -13.10 18.51 8.41
CA HIS A 90 -12.33 18.41 9.65
C HIS A 90 -11.27 17.31 9.45
N LEU A 91 -10.00 17.58 9.81
CA LEU A 91 -9.00 16.52 9.80
C LEU A 91 -9.33 15.49 10.90
N PRO A 92 -9.25 14.18 10.63
CA PRO A 92 -9.41 13.17 11.66
C PRO A 92 -8.33 13.39 12.73
N PRO A 93 -8.67 13.23 14.03
CA PRO A 93 -7.82 13.66 15.15
C PRO A 93 -6.43 13.02 15.18
N GLN A 94 -6.23 11.90 14.48
CA GLN A 94 -4.96 11.18 14.34
C GLN A 94 -3.97 11.81 13.34
N LEU A 95 -4.35 12.91 12.66
CA LEU A 95 -3.51 13.68 11.73
C LEU A 95 -3.28 15.12 12.19
N GLN A 96 -3.70 15.46 13.41
CA GLN A 96 -3.22 16.69 14.03
C GLN A 96 -1.71 16.59 14.22
N LYS A 97 -1.03 17.71 13.98
CA LYS A 97 0.43 17.83 13.99
C LYS A 97 0.94 17.35 15.36
N ASP A 98 1.51 16.15 15.42
CA ASP A 98 2.24 15.72 16.61
C ASP A 98 3.31 16.77 16.91
N ASP A 99 3.42 17.18 18.18
CA ASP A 99 4.37 18.17 18.70
C ASP A 99 5.83 17.68 18.57
N GLN A 100 6.27 17.41 17.34
CA GLN A 100 7.66 17.18 16.94
C GLN A 100 8.41 18.52 16.91
N ASP A 101 8.28 19.30 17.97
CA ASP A 101 9.17 20.41 18.27
C ASP A 101 10.42 19.81 18.90
N ALA A 102 11.53 19.80 18.15
CA ALA A 102 12.83 19.35 18.67
C ALA A 102 13.25 20.14 19.93
N ASP A 103 12.77 21.38 20.07
CA ASP A 103 13.00 22.25 21.22
C ASP A 103 12.24 21.83 22.49
N LYS A 104 11.22 20.96 22.37
CA LYS A 104 10.43 20.42 23.50
C LYS A 104 10.78 18.97 23.84
N ALA A 105 11.70 18.35 23.10
CA ALA A 105 12.14 16.99 23.37
C ALA A 105 12.97 16.97 24.68
N PRO A 106 12.57 16.22 25.72
CA PRO A 106 13.39 16.10 26.93
C PRO A 106 14.74 15.46 26.55
N ALA A 107 15.83 16.15 26.88
CA ALA A 107 17.17 15.67 26.59
C ALA A 107 17.38 14.28 27.22
N PRO A 108 18.02 13.34 26.51
CA PRO A 108 18.30 12.02 27.05
C PRO A 108 19.15 12.17 28.32
N GLN A 109 18.60 11.73 29.45
CA GLN A 109 19.33 11.68 30.71
C GLN A 109 20.38 10.57 30.58
N SER A 110 21.65 10.98 30.57
CA SER A 110 22.83 10.10 30.56
C SER A 110 23.08 9.52 31.93
#